data_AF-A0A8H7TK06-F1
#
_entry.id   AF-A0A8H7TK06-F1
#
_cell.length_a   1.000
_cell.length_b   1.000
_cell.length_c   1.000
_cell.angle_alpha   90.00
_cell.angle_beta   90.00
_cell.angle_gamma   90.00
#
_symmetry.space_group_name_H-M   'P 1'
#
loop_
_entity.id
_entity.type
_entity.pdbx_description
1 polymer ?
#
loop_
_entity_poly.entity_id
_entity_poly.type
_entity_poly.pdbx_seq_one_letter_code
_entity_poly.pdbx_strand_id
1 'polypeptide(L)'
;MSWAPPLLTAPPACRLIVNFVCGLRNPSPFSPFFSSSSPTNLRSPVFVAPAVCSPSSHSPLSPPTHTMASPIASAALKARVRSPSLLKKVCKPEDLLHHFPHGAYIGWSGFTGVGYPKKVPTFLADHVEQNNLQGKLKYNLFVSASSGVETENRWAELDMIQRRSPHQVGKAISKGINEGRIDFFDKHLSMFPLDLLYGYYSKERGGGLDVAVVEATDIKEDGSIILGASVGASPEIVQAADKVIIEVNTSLPSFEGLHDITITELPPHRKPYQITGVQDRIGSTSLPIPPEKIIGIVEADYRDMTGPNTDADENSVRIANHLIEFFEHEVKHGRLPENLLPLQSGIGNVANAIIGGLDKSNFKHLTVWTEVIQDTFLDLFDSGKLDFATATSVRFSPDGFKRFYDNWDKYHSKILLRNQEVSNSPEVIRRLGIIGMNTPVEVDIYAHANSTCVNGSRMLNGLGGSADFLRSSKYSIMHTPSTRPSKTDPHGVSCIVPMCTHVDQTEHDLDVIVTENGLADVRGLAPPARPRDHQEVRPPSVPAHPHPLLREGRERVPAQGHGPRAPPPLQQL
;
A
#
# COMPACT_ATOMS: atom_id res chain seq x y z
N MET A 1 -15.15 -52.26 35.25
CA MET A 1 -15.96 -52.87 34.17
C MET A 1 -16.36 -51.73 33.23
N SER A 2 -15.69 -51.47 32.10
CA SER A 2 -15.72 -52.23 30.83
C SER A 2 -17.16 -52.34 30.30
N TRP A 3 -17.58 -51.72 29.19
CA TRP A 3 -17.25 -52.13 27.82
C TRP A 3 -17.79 -51.11 26.78
N ALA A 4 -17.24 -51.20 25.57
CA ALA A 4 -17.37 -50.35 24.38
C ALA A 4 -18.74 -50.34 23.68
N PRO A 5 -18.97 -49.43 22.69
CA PRO A 5 -19.96 -49.62 21.63
C PRO A 5 -19.35 -50.33 20.39
N PRO A 6 -20.18 -50.99 19.54
CA PRO A 6 -19.71 -51.96 18.54
C PRO A 6 -19.26 -51.35 17.20
N LEU A 7 -18.31 -52.07 16.59
CA LEU A 7 -17.77 -52.01 15.22
C LEU A 7 -18.72 -52.75 14.25
N LEU A 8 -19.09 -52.22 13.08
CA LEU A 8 -18.53 -52.45 11.72
C LEU A 8 -19.69 -52.04 10.74
N THR A 9 -19.52 -51.49 9.53
CA THR A 9 -18.65 -51.84 8.40
C THR A 9 -18.50 -50.66 7.41
N ALA A 10 -17.30 -50.43 6.88
CA ALA A 10 -17.06 -49.74 5.60
C ALA A 10 -15.93 -50.47 4.84
N PRO A 11 -16.03 -50.72 3.51
CA PRO A 11 -15.01 -51.40 2.72
C PRO A 11 -13.98 -50.42 2.09
N PRO A 12 -12.84 -50.93 1.56
CA PRO A 12 -11.54 -50.28 1.72
C PRO A 12 -10.91 -49.70 0.44
N ALA A 13 -10.04 -48.70 0.60
CA ALA A 13 -8.84 -48.50 -0.22
C ALA A 13 -7.72 -47.83 0.59
N CYS A 14 -6.59 -48.55 0.70
CA CYS A 14 -5.37 -48.29 1.49
C CYS A 14 -4.64 -46.99 1.08
N ARG A 15 -4.31 -46.06 1.99
CA ARG A 15 -3.20 -45.98 2.98
C ARG A 15 -1.78 -45.71 2.43
N LEU A 16 -1.31 -44.50 2.79
CA LEU A 16 0.07 -43.99 2.89
C LEU A 16 1.11 -44.98 3.44
N ILE A 17 2.39 -44.77 3.05
CA ILE A 17 3.56 -44.89 3.95
C ILE A 17 4.61 -43.81 3.62
N VAL A 18 5.08 -43.13 4.66
CA VAL A 18 6.33 -42.34 4.77
C VAL A 18 7.24 -43.08 5.76
N ASN A 19 8.53 -43.29 5.44
CA ASN A 19 9.72 -43.13 6.32
C ASN A 19 11.01 -43.82 5.81
N PHE A 20 12.04 -42.99 5.55
CA PHE A 20 13.40 -42.94 6.12
C PHE A 20 14.27 -44.18 6.49
N VAL A 21 15.57 -44.05 6.12
CA VAL A 21 16.87 -44.53 6.71
C VAL A 21 17.75 -45.56 5.94
N CYS A 22 19.04 -45.19 5.88
CA CYS A 22 20.30 -45.75 5.34
C CYS A 22 20.63 -47.25 5.53
N GLY A 23 21.57 -47.76 4.70
CA GLY A 23 22.56 -48.77 5.13
C GLY A 23 23.13 -49.77 4.09
N LEU A 24 24.32 -49.45 3.55
CA LEU A 24 25.50 -50.30 3.28
C LEU A 24 25.45 -51.73 2.67
N ARG A 25 26.34 -51.90 1.66
CA ARG A 25 27.28 -53.03 1.33
C ARG A 25 26.79 -54.33 0.63
N ASN A 26 27.28 -54.50 -0.61
CA ASN A 26 28.03 -55.62 -1.27
C ASN A 26 27.67 -57.12 -1.02
N PRO A 27 28.02 -58.10 -1.90
CA PRO A 27 29.12 -58.10 -2.90
C PRO A 27 28.83 -58.73 -4.30
N SER A 28 29.83 -58.58 -5.18
CA SER A 28 30.09 -59.20 -6.51
C SER A 28 30.39 -60.73 -6.43
N PRO A 29 30.62 -61.54 -7.50
CA PRO A 29 31.66 -61.33 -8.55
C PRO A 29 31.38 -61.88 -9.99
N PHE A 30 32.13 -61.41 -10.99
CA PHE A 30 32.96 -62.23 -11.92
C PHE A 30 33.75 -61.32 -12.91
N SER A 31 35.04 -61.64 -13.02
CA SER A 31 36.19 -61.02 -13.72
C SER A 31 36.35 -61.51 -15.19
N PRO A 32 37.50 -61.35 -15.93
CA PRO A 32 38.71 -60.50 -15.82
C PRO A 32 39.02 -59.71 -17.13
N PHE A 33 39.98 -58.76 -17.22
CA PHE A 33 41.40 -58.98 -17.57
C PHE A 33 42.25 -57.68 -17.42
N PHE A 34 43.37 -57.81 -16.69
CA PHE A 34 44.73 -57.23 -16.82
C PHE A 34 44.98 -55.88 -17.52
N SER A 35 45.94 -55.02 -17.13
CA SER A 35 46.84 -54.87 -15.96
C SER A 35 47.75 -53.66 -16.17
N SER A 36 48.06 -52.93 -15.09
CA SER A 36 49.40 -52.41 -14.66
C SER A 36 50.22 -51.54 -15.64
N SER A 37 50.94 -50.48 -15.28
CA SER A 37 51.36 -49.88 -14.01
C SER A 37 52.42 -48.81 -14.35
N SER A 38 52.38 -47.63 -13.72
CA SER A 38 53.58 -46.82 -13.41
C SER A 38 54.35 -47.50 -12.24
N PRO A 39 55.60 -47.15 -11.80
CA PRO A 39 56.27 -45.82 -11.78
C PRO A 39 57.84 -45.84 -11.86
N THR A 40 58.49 -44.68 -11.60
CA THR A 40 59.76 -44.45 -10.81
C THR A 40 60.84 -43.54 -11.44
N ASN A 41 61.25 -42.54 -10.64
CA ASN A 41 62.58 -41.95 -10.34
C ASN A 41 63.67 -41.82 -11.44
N LEU A 42 64.30 -40.63 -11.56
CA LEU A 42 65.71 -40.33 -11.19
C LEU A 42 66.26 -39.03 -11.84
N ARG A 43 66.90 -38.22 -10.98
CA ARG A 43 68.13 -37.39 -11.09
C ARG A 43 68.51 -36.64 -12.39
N SER A 44 68.97 -35.41 -12.13
CA SER A 44 69.56 -34.36 -12.99
C SER A 44 70.68 -34.77 -13.95
N PRO A 45 70.97 -33.93 -14.96
CA PRO A 45 72.26 -33.23 -14.96
C PRO A 45 72.18 -31.72 -15.31
N VAL A 46 73.32 -31.05 -15.11
CA VAL A 46 73.61 -29.61 -15.14
C VAL A 46 74.03 -29.14 -16.55
N PHE A 47 74.02 -27.80 -16.76
CA PHE A 47 74.59 -26.97 -17.85
C PHE A 47 73.65 -26.76 -19.07
N VAL A 48 73.36 -25.55 -19.59
CA VAL A 48 74.13 -24.31 -19.84
C VAL A 48 73.15 -23.11 -19.92
N ALA A 49 73.54 -21.90 -19.49
CA ALA A 49 72.80 -20.64 -19.70
C ALA A 49 73.03 -20.02 -21.09
N PRO A 50 72.07 -19.25 -21.63
CA PRO A 50 72.41 -17.83 -21.85
C PRO A 50 71.26 -16.86 -21.53
N ALA A 51 71.69 -15.61 -21.34
CA ALA A 51 70.97 -14.43 -20.89
C ALA A 51 69.74 -14.03 -21.73
N VAL A 52 68.67 -13.56 -21.07
CA VAL A 52 67.67 -12.67 -21.67
C VAL A 52 67.16 -11.66 -20.62
N CYS A 53 67.01 -10.42 -21.09
CA CYS A 53 66.73 -9.16 -20.43
C CYS A 53 65.57 -9.12 -19.42
N SER A 54 65.73 -8.26 -18.41
CA SER A 54 64.72 -7.76 -17.50
C SER A 54 63.66 -6.89 -18.22
N PRO A 55 62.35 -7.09 -17.98
CA PRO A 55 61.33 -6.12 -18.34
C PRO A 55 61.08 -5.13 -17.20
N SER A 56 61.04 -3.86 -17.58
CA SER A 56 60.67 -2.69 -16.80
C SER A 56 59.29 -2.80 -16.15
N SER A 57 59.21 -2.35 -14.89
CA SER A 57 57.99 -2.13 -14.12
C SER A 57 57.09 -1.06 -14.75
N HIS A 58 55.92 -1.46 -15.26
CA HIS A 58 54.80 -0.55 -15.47
C HIS A 58 53.84 -0.63 -14.28
N SER A 59 53.84 0.42 -13.46
CA SER A 59 52.81 0.68 -12.46
C SER A 59 51.51 1.08 -13.15
N PRO A 60 50.35 0.48 -12.83
CA PRO A 60 49.07 0.96 -13.36
C PRO A 60 48.71 2.30 -12.71
N LEU A 61 48.51 3.32 -13.55
CA LEU A 61 47.97 4.63 -13.19
C LEU A 61 46.60 4.46 -12.53
N SER A 62 46.48 4.95 -11.29
CA SER A 62 45.20 5.09 -10.59
C SER A 62 44.31 6.11 -11.32
N PRO A 63 43.00 5.88 -11.43
CA PRO A 63 42.09 6.86 -12.04
C PRO A 63 42.03 8.13 -11.18
N PRO A 64 41.80 9.30 -11.79
CA PRO A 64 41.77 10.57 -11.07
C PRO A 64 40.61 10.58 -10.07
N THR A 65 40.94 10.77 -8.80
CA THR A 65 39.99 11.12 -7.75
C THR A 65 39.46 12.52 -8.03
N HIS A 66 38.35 12.62 -8.76
CA HIS A 66 37.55 13.83 -8.79
C HIS A 66 37.00 14.07 -7.37
N THR A 67 37.74 14.83 -6.56
CA THR A 67 37.23 15.41 -5.33
C THR A 67 36.30 16.55 -5.73
N MET A 68 35.05 16.21 -6.09
CA MET A 68 34.00 17.21 -6.23
C MET A 68 33.81 17.87 -4.85
N ALA A 69 33.92 19.19 -4.79
CA ALA A 69 33.66 19.93 -3.56
C ALA A 69 32.26 19.60 -3.05
N SER A 70 32.14 19.24 -1.77
CA SER A 70 30.85 19.00 -1.14
C SER A 70 29.92 20.18 -1.40
N PRO A 71 28.66 19.93 -1.82
CA PRO A 71 27.73 21.02 -2.11
C PRO A 71 27.58 21.93 -0.89
N ILE A 72 27.65 23.24 -1.13
CA ILE A 72 27.44 24.23 -0.09
C ILE A 72 25.94 24.24 0.25
N ALA A 73 25.59 23.76 1.45
CA ALA A 73 24.21 23.80 1.93
C ALA A 73 23.65 25.23 1.88
N SER A 74 22.46 25.39 1.30
CA SER A 74 21.78 26.69 1.24
C SER A 74 21.46 27.22 2.64
N ALA A 75 21.15 28.52 2.73
CA ALA A 75 20.68 29.10 4.00
C ALA A 75 19.38 28.44 4.49
N ALA A 76 18.47 28.11 3.56
CA ALA A 76 17.24 27.41 3.89
C ALA A 76 17.53 26.02 4.45
N LEU A 77 18.40 25.23 3.79
CA LEU A 77 18.77 23.90 4.27
C LEU A 77 19.45 23.96 5.65
N LYS A 78 20.33 24.92 5.88
CA LYS A 78 20.97 25.13 7.20
C LYS A 78 19.97 25.46 8.30
N ALA A 79 18.87 26.14 7.98
CA ALA A 79 17.79 26.39 8.94
C ALA A 79 16.96 25.12 9.24
N ARG A 80 16.84 24.21 8.28
CA ARG A 80 16.10 22.94 8.41
C ARG A 80 16.90 21.83 9.09
N VAL A 81 18.21 21.79 8.88
CA VAL A 81 19.09 20.74 9.44
C VAL A 81 19.79 21.27 10.69
N ARG A 82 19.17 21.02 11.85
CA ARG A 82 19.64 21.51 13.16
C ARG A 82 20.77 20.67 13.74
N SER A 83 21.07 19.51 13.15
CA SER A 83 22.21 18.66 13.53
C SER A 83 23.50 19.05 12.77
N PRO A 84 24.53 19.59 13.45
CA PRO A 84 25.77 20.00 12.79
C PRO A 84 26.56 18.83 12.19
N SER A 85 26.40 17.62 12.72
CA SER A 85 27.06 16.42 12.19
C SER A 85 26.42 15.96 10.87
N LEU A 86 25.10 16.04 10.75
CA LEU A 86 24.38 15.67 9.52
C LEU A 86 24.51 16.70 8.41
N LEU A 87 24.73 17.98 8.74
CA LEU A 87 25.12 19.01 7.74
C LEU A 87 26.41 18.64 6.98
N LYS A 88 27.30 17.83 7.57
CA LYS A 88 28.51 17.35 6.90
C LYS A 88 28.25 16.22 5.90
N LYS A 89 27.03 15.65 5.90
CA LYS A 89 26.58 14.60 4.98
C LYS A 89 25.79 15.15 3.79
N VAL A 90 25.76 16.47 3.61
CA VAL A 90 25.09 17.11 2.47
C VAL A 90 25.85 16.75 1.19
N CYS A 91 25.13 16.20 0.22
CA CYS A 91 25.67 15.64 -1.02
C CYS A 91 24.72 15.91 -2.20
N LYS A 92 25.20 15.67 -3.42
CA LYS A 92 24.34 15.71 -4.62
C LYS A 92 23.82 14.32 -4.94
N PRO A 93 22.67 14.19 -5.65
CA PRO A 93 22.18 12.90 -6.10
C PRO A 93 23.22 12.07 -6.87
N GLU A 94 24.05 12.73 -7.69
CA GLU A 94 25.14 12.08 -8.45
C GLU A 94 26.11 11.29 -7.55
N ASP A 95 26.43 11.81 -6.37
CA ASP A 95 27.37 11.20 -5.44
C ASP A 95 26.84 9.86 -4.88
N LEU A 96 25.52 9.66 -4.92
CA LEU A 96 24.81 8.52 -4.35
C LEU A 96 24.54 7.40 -5.37
N LEU A 97 24.83 7.60 -6.66
CA LEU A 97 24.48 6.67 -7.74
C LEU A 97 24.97 5.23 -7.48
N HIS A 98 26.17 5.08 -6.92
CA HIS A 98 26.77 3.77 -6.63
C HIS A 98 26.03 2.95 -5.55
N HIS A 99 25.08 3.56 -4.83
CA HIS A 99 24.18 2.86 -3.91
C HIS A 99 22.93 2.26 -4.58
N PHE A 100 22.75 2.48 -5.88
CA PHE A 100 21.61 2.00 -6.66
C PHE A 100 22.03 1.05 -7.79
N PRO A 101 22.72 -0.07 -7.49
CA PRO A 101 23.01 -1.08 -8.51
C PRO A 101 21.73 -1.74 -9.04
N HIS A 102 21.80 -2.33 -10.23
CA HIS A 102 20.70 -3.14 -10.77
C HIS A 102 20.26 -4.22 -9.78
N GLY A 103 18.95 -4.38 -9.61
CA GLY A 103 18.33 -5.35 -8.72
C GLY A 103 18.19 -4.90 -7.26
N ALA A 104 18.67 -3.71 -6.90
CA ALA A 104 18.58 -3.21 -5.52
C ALA A 104 17.13 -3.14 -5.00
N TYR A 105 16.99 -3.42 -3.70
CA TYR A 105 15.75 -3.29 -2.94
C TYR A 105 15.67 -1.88 -2.36
N ILE A 106 14.77 -1.07 -2.89
CA ILE A 106 14.65 0.35 -2.58
C ILE A 106 13.33 0.61 -1.85
N GLY A 107 13.40 1.34 -0.74
CA GLY A 107 12.23 1.87 -0.05
C GLY A 107 12.07 3.36 -0.26
N TRP A 108 10.86 3.83 -0.58
CA TRP A 108 10.53 5.25 -0.60
C TRP A 108 9.47 5.61 0.46
N SER A 109 9.65 6.76 1.09
CA SER A 109 8.53 7.43 1.74
C SER A 109 7.46 7.82 0.72
N GLY A 110 6.28 8.16 1.22
CA GLY A 110 5.22 8.75 0.42
C GLY A 110 3.95 7.92 0.37
N PHE A 111 2.82 8.61 0.49
CA PHE A 111 1.50 8.00 0.55
C PHE A 111 0.51 8.88 -0.19
N THR A 112 -0.09 8.35 -1.25
CA THR A 112 -1.09 9.03 -2.08
C THR A 112 -0.57 10.25 -2.85
N GLY A 113 0.69 10.18 -3.29
CA GLY A 113 1.30 11.23 -4.11
C GLY A 113 1.70 12.47 -3.33
N VAL A 114 2.00 12.31 -2.03
CA VAL A 114 2.59 13.34 -1.16
C VAL A 114 3.66 12.72 -0.27
N GLY A 115 4.64 13.49 0.22
CA GLY A 115 5.66 13.01 1.15
C GLY A 115 6.66 11.99 0.57
N TYR A 116 6.74 11.89 -0.75
CA TYR A 116 7.66 10.99 -1.48
C TYR A 116 8.94 11.72 -1.86
N PRO A 117 10.09 11.02 -2.00
CA PRO A 117 11.33 11.62 -2.50
C PRO A 117 11.18 12.03 -3.97
N LYS A 118 11.83 13.11 -4.37
CA LYS A 118 11.64 13.75 -5.68
C LYS A 118 12.95 13.90 -6.43
N LYS A 119 14.00 14.44 -5.81
CA LYS A 119 15.25 14.75 -6.52
C LYS A 119 16.06 13.51 -6.87
N VAL A 120 16.23 12.57 -5.94
CA VAL A 120 16.98 11.33 -6.18
C VAL A 120 16.26 10.44 -7.21
N PRO A 121 14.93 10.20 -7.13
CA PRO A 121 14.22 9.48 -8.17
C PRO A 121 14.31 10.14 -9.55
N THR A 122 14.16 11.47 -9.64
CA THR A 122 14.30 12.19 -10.91
C THR A 122 15.70 12.08 -11.47
N PHE A 123 16.73 12.24 -10.64
CA PHE A 123 18.13 12.08 -11.06
C PHE A 123 18.40 10.67 -11.61
N LEU A 124 17.91 9.62 -10.95
CA LEU A 124 18.10 8.24 -11.42
C LEU A 124 17.42 8.00 -12.78
N ALA A 125 16.24 8.59 -13.01
CA ALA A 125 15.57 8.55 -14.31
C ALA A 125 16.38 9.29 -15.39
N ASP A 126 16.89 10.49 -15.09
CA ASP A 126 17.76 11.25 -15.99
C ASP A 126 19.03 10.45 -16.35
N HIS A 127 19.64 9.80 -15.36
CA HIS A 127 20.81 8.95 -15.58
C HIS A 127 20.50 7.78 -16.53
N VAL A 128 19.38 7.10 -16.33
CA VAL A 128 18.95 6.00 -17.21
C VAL A 128 18.75 6.47 -18.64
N GLU A 129 18.10 7.62 -18.83
CA GLU A 129 17.87 8.20 -20.15
C GLU A 129 19.16 8.60 -20.86
N GLN A 130 20.02 9.37 -20.19
CA GLN A 130 21.26 9.89 -20.76
C GLN A 130 22.26 8.77 -21.13
N ASN A 131 22.18 7.62 -20.46
CA ASN A 131 23.10 6.51 -20.64
C ASN A 131 22.50 5.30 -21.37
N ASN A 132 21.26 5.42 -21.90
CA ASN A 132 20.57 4.34 -22.63
C ASN A 132 20.45 3.03 -21.84
N LEU A 133 20.03 3.14 -20.57
CA LEU A 133 19.92 2.04 -19.61
C LEU A 133 18.48 1.54 -19.38
N GLN A 134 17.52 1.97 -20.21
CA GLN A 134 16.11 1.56 -20.11
C GLN A 134 15.98 0.04 -20.17
N GLY A 135 15.25 -0.55 -19.22
CA GLY A 135 15.13 -2.00 -19.04
C GLY A 135 16.42 -2.73 -18.59
N LYS A 136 17.56 -2.03 -18.50
CA LYS A 136 18.85 -2.59 -18.05
C LYS A 136 19.14 -2.26 -16.59
N LEU A 137 18.67 -1.11 -16.10
CA LEU A 137 18.82 -0.71 -14.71
C LEU A 137 17.43 -0.73 -14.04
N LYS A 138 17.13 -1.85 -13.35
CA LYS A 138 15.83 -2.11 -12.74
C LYS A 138 15.94 -2.29 -11.23
N TYR A 139 14.86 -1.98 -10.52
CA TYR A 139 14.82 -1.98 -9.05
C TYR A 139 13.60 -2.69 -8.48
N ASN A 140 13.75 -3.24 -7.28
CA ASN A 140 12.64 -3.74 -6.46
C ASN A 140 12.16 -2.60 -5.56
N LEU A 141 11.03 -1.97 -5.91
CA LEU A 141 10.55 -0.73 -5.30
C LEU A 141 9.42 -0.98 -4.29
N PHE A 142 9.63 -0.53 -3.06
CA PHE A 142 8.69 -0.60 -1.96
C PHE A 142 8.32 0.82 -1.53
N VAL A 143 7.04 1.16 -1.64
CA VAL A 143 6.52 2.48 -1.24
C VAL A 143 5.39 2.24 -0.26
N SER A 144 5.08 3.19 0.61
CA SER A 144 4.02 3.07 1.61
C SER A 144 2.65 2.76 0.96
N ALA A 145 2.27 3.59 -0.01
CA ALA A 145 1.15 3.35 -0.93
C ALA A 145 1.56 3.85 -2.33
N SER A 146 0.79 4.76 -2.95
CA SER A 146 1.20 5.42 -4.21
C SER A 146 2.14 6.60 -3.99
N SER A 147 3.11 6.75 -4.89
CA SER A 147 4.06 7.88 -4.96
C SER A 147 3.53 9.00 -5.87
N GLY A 148 4.35 10.03 -6.10
CA GLY A 148 4.11 11.04 -7.13
C GLY A 148 4.06 10.41 -8.52
N VAL A 149 3.02 10.76 -9.28
CA VAL A 149 2.76 10.20 -10.61
C VAL A 149 3.90 10.54 -11.57
N GLU A 150 4.48 11.72 -11.43
CA GLU A 150 5.56 12.25 -12.28
C GLU A 150 6.91 11.56 -12.06
N THR A 151 7.17 11.02 -10.87
CA THR A 151 8.39 10.25 -10.58
C THR A 151 8.19 8.78 -10.94
N GLU A 152 7.16 8.16 -10.38
CA GLU A 152 6.93 6.73 -10.48
C GLU A 152 6.48 6.27 -11.88
N ASN A 153 5.65 7.04 -12.60
CA ASN A 153 5.35 6.68 -14.00
C ASN A 153 6.57 6.82 -14.90
N ARG A 154 7.41 7.83 -14.70
CA ARG A 154 8.62 7.98 -15.51
C ARG A 154 9.55 6.78 -15.33
N TRP A 155 9.70 6.29 -14.10
CA TRP A 155 10.41 5.04 -13.84
C TRP A 155 9.78 3.84 -14.57
N ALA A 156 8.45 3.75 -14.60
CA ALA A 156 7.76 2.69 -15.33
C ALA A 156 7.88 2.82 -16.87
N GLU A 157 7.89 4.03 -17.42
CA GLU A 157 8.10 4.31 -18.85
C GLU A 157 9.51 3.93 -19.31
N LEU A 158 10.50 4.14 -18.44
CA LEU A 158 11.89 3.76 -18.66
C LEU A 158 12.19 2.29 -18.32
N ASP A 159 11.17 1.51 -17.98
CA ASP A 159 11.26 0.10 -17.56
C ASP A 159 12.25 -0.12 -16.39
N MET A 160 12.30 0.82 -15.44
CA MET A 160 13.19 0.79 -14.27
C MET A 160 12.62 0.00 -13.09
N ILE A 161 11.37 -0.44 -13.15
CA ILE A 161 10.70 -1.12 -12.03
C ILE A 161 10.64 -2.62 -12.34
N GLN A 162 11.34 -3.43 -11.55
CA GLN A 162 11.22 -4.89 -11.61
C GLN A 162 10.03 -5.36 -10.79
N ARG A 163 9.95 -4.90 -9.54
CA ARG A 163 8.89 -5.26 -8.59
C ARG A 163 8.33 -4.03 -7.90
N ARG A 164 7.03 -4.03 -7.63
CA ARG A 164 6.34 -2.94 -6.93
C ARG A 164 5.31 -3.44 -5.91
N SER A 165 5.23 -2.77 -4.76
CA SER A 165 4.21 -3.05 -3.73
C SER A 165 4.05 -1.86 -2.76
N PRO A 166 2.89 -1.67 -2.10
CA PRO A 166 1.65 -2.47 -2.15
C PRO A 166 0.49 -1.80 -2.89
N HIS A 167 0.64 -0.56 -3.31
CA HIS A 167 -0.41 0.19 -4.00
C HIS A 167 0.24 1.17 -4.96
N GLN A 168 -0.33 1.39 -6.13
CA GLN A 168 0.21 2.32 -7.12
C GLN A 168 -0.90 3.14 -7.75
N VAL A 169 -0.53 4.30 -8.30
CA VAL A 169 -1.42 5.10 -9.15
C VAL A 169 -0.60 5.66 -10.29
N GLY A 170 -0.97 5.31 -11.53
CA GLY A 170 -0.35 5.91 -12.70
C GLY A 170 -0.56 5.10 -13.96
N LYS A 171 -0.63 5.79 -15.10
CA LYS A 171 -0.96 5.13 -16.38
C LYS A 171 0.16 4.18 -16.83
N ALA A 172 1.41 4.62 -16.74
CA ALA A 172 2.54 3.82 -17.21
C ALA A 172 2.82 2.63 -16.28
N ILE A 173 2.76 2.84 -14.97
CA ILE A 173 2.95 1.74 -14.00
C ILE A 173 1.80 0.73 -14.06
N SER A 174 0.54 1.17 -14.10
CA SER A 174 -0.61 0.29 -14.28
C SER A 174 -0.52 -0.50 -15.59
N LYS A 175 -0.09 0.15 -16.69
CA LYS A 175 0.17 -0.54 -17.97
C LYS A 175 1.26 -1.60 -17.83
N GLY A 176 2.39 -1.27 -17.21
CA GLY A 176 3.49 -2.22 -16.99
C GLY A 176 3.11 -3.43 -16.16
N ILE A 177 2.27 -3.25 -15.13
CA ILE A 177 1.73 -4.34 -14.32
C ILE A 177 0.83 -5.24 -15.14
N ASN A 178 -0.14 -4.65 -15.84
CA ASN A 178 -1.13 -5.41 -16.62
C ASN A 178 -0.53 -6.08 -17.87
N GLU A 179 0.64 -5.63 -18.34
CA GLU A 179 1.43 -6.29 -19.40
C GLU A 179 2.41 -7.35 -18.85
N GLY A 180 2.49 -7.53 -17.53
CA GLY A 180 3.40 -8.48 -16.89
C GLY A 180 4.89 -8.06 -16.93
N ARG A 181 5.19 -6.77 -17.18
CA ARG A 181 6.56 -6.23 -17.16
C ARG A 181 7.03 -5.83 -15.76
N ILE A 182 6.09 -5.57 -14.86
CA ILE A 182 6.32 -5.19 -13.48
C ILE A 182 5.66 -6.21 -12.56
N ASP A 183 6.44 -6.89 -11.74
CA ASP A 183 5.92 -7.81 -10.73
C ASP A 183 5.23 -7.01 -9.62
N PHE A 184 3.90 -7.07 -9.56
CA PHE A 184 3.13 -6.34 -8.55
C PHE A 184 2.40 -7.28 -7.62
N PHE A 185 2.45 -6.93 -6.34
CA PHE A 185 1.53 -7.48 -5.36
C PHE A 185 1.05 -6.35 -4.48
N ASP A 186 -0.25 -6.32 -4.28
CA ASP A 186 -0.90 -5.49 -3.28
C ASP A 186 -1.08 -6.25 -1.97
N LYS A 187 -1.26 -5.47 -0.91
CA LYS A 187 -1.40 -5.94 0.46
C LYS A 187 -2.26 -4.95 1.23
N HIS A 188 -2.96 -5.45 2.24
CA HIS A 188 -3.53 -4.64 3.30
C HIS A 188 -2.49 -3.64 3.82
N LEU A 189 -2.81 -2.36 3.82
CA LEU A 189 -1.85 -1.32 4.14
C LEU A 189 -1.38 -1.37 5.60
N SER A 190 -2.21 -1.89 6.51
CA SER A 190 -1.78 -2.17 7.90
C SER A 190 -0.71 -3.27 7.99
N MET A 191 -0.73 -4.25 7.08
CA MET A 191 0.13 -5.43 7.13
C MET A 191 1.41 -5.29 6.32
N PHE A 192 1.39 -4.50 5.24
CA PHE A 192 2.56 -4.27 4.39
C PHE A 192 3.84 -3.90 5.16
N PRO A 193 3.85 -2.86 6.04
CA PRO A 193 5.06 -2.49 6.77
C PRO A 193 5.55 -3.62 7.69
N LEU A 194 4.62 -4.37 8.29
CA LEU A 194 4.94 -5.48 9.19
C LEU A 194 5.60 -6.64 8.47
N ASP A 195 4.98 -7.10 7.38
CA ASP A 195 5.49 -8.20 6.58
C ASP A 195 6.83 -7.86 5.93
N LEU A 196 7.07 -6.57 5.64
CA LEU A 196 8.38 -6.07 5.22
C LEU A 196 9.43 -6.30 6.32
N LEU A 197 9.12 -5.94 7.57
CA LEU A 197 10.01 -6.16 8.71
C LEU A 197 10.17 -7.64 9.09
N TYR A 198 9.14 -8.46 8.86
CA TYR A 198 9.25 -9.91 8.98
C TYR A 198 10.11 -10.54 7.89
N GLY A 199 10.49 -9.76 6.88
CA GLY A 199 11.38 -10.18 5.80
C GLY A 199 10.67 -10.98 4.70
N TYR A 200 9.35 -10.87 4.55
CA TYR A 200 8.62 -11.69 3.58
C TYR A 200 8.75 -11.23 2.14
N TYR A 201 9.24 -10.02 1.91
CA TYR A 201 9.17 -9.41 0.58
C TYR A 201 10.51 -9.25 -0.11
N SER A 202 11.56 -8.99 0.67
CA SER A 202 12.80 -8.40 0.17
C SER A 202 14.03 -9.24 0.48
N LYS A 203 15.11 -8.92 -0.25
CA LYS A 203 16.39 -9.65 -0.27
C LYS A 203 16.18 -11.17 -0.26
N GLU A 204 15.19 -11.53 -1.09
CA GLU A 204 14.67 -12.87 -1.37
C GLU A 204 14.39 -13.72 -0.13
N ARG A 205 13.91 -13.01 0.88
CA ARG A 205 13.21 -13.47 2.08
C ARG A 205 14.06 -13.90 3.27
N GLY A 206 15.28 -13.37 3.32
CA GLY A 206 15.95 -13.04 4.59
C GLY A 206 15.72 -11.61 5.08
N GLY A 207 15.02 -10.77 4.30
CA GLY A 207 14.53 -9.44 4.68
C GLY A 207 15.54 -8.29 4.58
N GLY A 208 15.02 -7.07 4.70
CA GLY A 208 15.79 -5.82 4.64
C GLY A 208 15.74 -5.12 3.27
N LEU A 209 16.17 -3.86 3.23
CA LEU A 209 16.25 -3.04 2.02
C LEU A 209 17.68 -2.52 1.85
N ASP A 210 18.17 -2.39 0.61
CA ASP A 210 19.50 -1.85 0.34
C ASP A 210 19.59 -0.37 0.70
N VAL A 211 18.56 0.38 0.35
CA VAL A 211 18.50 1.83 0.56
C VAL A 211 17.07 2.32 0.72
N ALA A 212 16.85 3.17 1.70
CA ALA A 212 15.64 3.98 1.82
C ALA A 212 15.93 5.41 1.39
N VAL A 213 14.99 6.01 0.66
CA VAL A 213 14.99 7.45 0.34
C VAL A 213 13.72 8.05 0.95
N VAL A 214 13.90 8.96 1.89
CA VAL A 214 12.81 9.52 2.71
C VAL A 214 12.81 11.04 2.61
N GLU A 215 11.64 11.61 2.33
CA GLU A 215 11.45 13.06 2.37
C GLU A 215 11.23 13.55 3.82
N ALA A 216 11.89 14.63 4.16
CA ALA A 216 11.76 15.34 5.43
C ALA A 216 11.59 16.84 5.21
N THR A 217 10.94 17.52 6.15
CA THR A 217 10.85 18.98 6.20
C THR A 217 11.94 19.58 7.08
N ASP A 218 12.34 18.87 8.14
CA ASP A 218 13.38 19.30 9.08
C ASP A 218 14.16 18.08 9.62
N ILE A 219 15.37 18.34 10.11
CA ILE A 219 16.18 17.39 10.89
C ILE A 219 16.49 18.06 12.23
N LYS A 220 16.08 17.42 13.32
CA LYS A 220 16.28 17.91 14.70
C LYS A 220 17.75 17.82 15.12
N GLU A 221 18.07 18.42 16.25
CA GLU A 221 19.40 18.44 16.86
C GLU A 221 19.92 17.02 17.16
N ASP A 222 19.03 16.12 17.58
CA ASP A 222 19.32 14.71 17.86
C ASP A 222 19.45 13.85 16.58
N GLY A 223 19.20 14.42 15.40
CA GLY A 223 19.26 13.74 14.11
C GLY A 223 17.98 13.02 13.69
N SER A 224 16.93 13.03 14.51
CA SER A 224 15.60 12.56 14.10
C SER A 224 14.99 13.50 13.05
N ILE A 225 14.17 12.96 12.15
CA ILE A 225 13.62 13.72 11.03
C ILE A 225 12.13 14.04 11.23
N ILE A 226 11.73 15.22 10.79
CA ILE A 226 10.32 15.60 10.65
C ILE A 226 9.89 15.24 9.24
N LEU A 227 8.93 14.33 9.09
CA LEU A 227 8.45 13.88 7.78
C LEU A 227 7.67 14.99 7.05
N GLY A 228 7.35 14.77 5.79
CA GLY A 228 6.48 15.66 5.02
C GLY A 228 4.98 15.45 5.30
N ALA A 229 4.19 15.63 4.24
CA ALA A 229 2.73 15.52 4.25
C ALA A 229 2.19 14.09 4.43
N SER A 230 3.06 13.08 4.54
CA SER A 230 2.66 11.72 4.89
C SER A 230 3.69 11.03 5.78
N VAL A 231 3.23 10.12 6.62
CA VAL A 231 4.09 9.15 7.32
C VAL A 231 4.17 7.85 6.51
N GLY A 232 3.03 7.25 6.17
CA GLY A 232 3.00 5.96 5.49
C GLY A 232 3.72 4.87 6.28
N ALA A 233 4.50 4.06 5.57
CA ALA A 233 5.39 3.03 6.10
C ALA A 233 6.84 3.54 6.25
N SER A 234 7.07 4.87 6.27
CA SER A 234 8.43 5.42 6.35
C SER A 234 9.22 4.93 7.57
N PRO A 235 8.64 4.83 8.78
CA PRO A 235 9.34 4.28 9.94
C PRO A 235 9.83 2.85 9.70
N GLU A 236 8.98 1.99 9.15
CA GLU A 236 9.28 0.58 8.92
C GLU A 236 10.22 0.38 7.72
N ILE A 237 10.12 1.21 6.69
CA ILE A 237 11.07 1.28 5.58
C ILE A 237 12.48 1.66 6.08
N VAL A 238 12.58 2.64 6.98
CA VAL A 238 13.85 3.05 7.60
C VAL A 238 14.39 1.95 8.54
N GLN A 239 13.53 1.29 9.30
CA GLN A 239 13.91 0.14 10.12
C GLN A 239 14.49 -0.99 9.26
N ALA A 240 13.85 -1.29 8.13
CA ALA A 240 14.26 -2.35 7.21
C ALA A 240 15.52 -2.02 6.39
N ALA A 241 15.83 -0.74 6.17
CA ALA A 241 16.93 -0.35 5.27
C ALA A 241 18.31 -0.39 5.91
N ASP A 242 19.30 -0.84 5.13
CA ASP A 242 20.72 -0.82 5.51
C ASP A 242 21.28 0.62 5.48
N LYS A 243 20.80 1.43 4.53
CA LYS A 243 21.23 2.81 4.29
C LYS A 243 20.02 3.72 4.11
N VAL A 244 20.15 4.96 4.54
CA VAL A 244 19.10 5.97 4.44
C VAL A 244 19.65 7.23 3.79
N ILE A 245 18.93 7.71 2.77
CA ILE A 245 19.12 9.02 2.17
C ILE A 245 17.92 9.87 2.59
N ILE A 246 18.19 11.08 3.07
CA ILE A 246 17.15 12.02 3.48
C ILE A 246 17.11 13.16 2.46
N GLU A 247 15.97 13.35 1.81
CA GLU A 247 15.68 14.55 1.04
C GLU A 247 15.03 15.59 1.94
N VAL A 248 15.76 16.64 2.31
CA VAL A 248 15.20 17.76 3.09
C VAL A 248 14.61 18.76 2.11
N ASN A 249 13.28 18.86 2.10
CA ASN A 249 12.55 19.67 1.13
C ASN A 249 12.31 21.09 1.66
N THR A 250 13.12 22.04 1.18
CA THR A 250 13.07 23.45 1.60
C THR A 250 11.93 24.24 0.94
N SER A 251 11.19 23.64 -0.01
CA SER A 251 10.01 24.25 -0.64
C SER A 251 8.71 24.09 0.16
N LEU A 252 8.75 23.25 1.20
CA LEU A 252 7.64 22.95 2.11
C LEU A 252 7.81 23.70 3.45
N PRO A 253 6.71 24.03 4.16
CA PRO A 253 6.80 24.48 5.55
C PRO A 253 7.29 23.35 6.47
N SER A 254 7.64 23.68 7.72
CA SER A 254 7.91 22.63 8.71
C SER A 254 6.62 21.89 9.04
N PHE A 255 6.67 20.57 9.10
CA PHE A 255 5.55 19.77 9.60
C PHE A 255 5.75 19.37 11.07
N GLU A 256 6.69 20.02 11.79
CA GLU A 256 7.03 19.67 13.16
C GLU A 256 5.79 19.74 14.06
N GLY A 257 5.55 18.66 14.80
CA GLY A 257 4.39 18.50 15.67
C GLY A 257 3.17 17.85 15.03
N LEU A 258 3.08 17.68 13.70
CA LEU A 258 1.94 16.99 13.08
C LEU A 258 2.00 15.47 13.22
N HIS A 259 3.19 14.89 13.35
CA HIS A 259 3.34 13.44 13.35
C HIS A 259 3.24 12.84 14.76
N ASP A 260 2.79 11.59 14.84
CA ASP A 260 2.90 10.70 15.99
C ASP A 260 3.45 9.35 15.50
N ILE A 261 4.76 9.24 15.59
CA ILE A 261 5.58 8.16 15.04
C ILE A 261 5.83 7.10 16.10
N THR A 262 5.40 5.88 15.81
CA THR A 262 5.73 4.70 16.60
C THR A 262 6.84 3.91 15.90
N ILE A 263 7.78 3.37 16.67
CA ILE A 263 8.74 2.39 16.14
C ILE A 263 8.12 1.01 16.29
N THR A 264 8.09 0.25 15.19
CA THR A 264 7.41 -1.04 15.17
C THR A 264 8.23 -2.09 15.91
N GLU A 265 7.62 -2.70 16.93
CA GLU A 265 8.13 -3.87 17.63
C GLU A 265 7.63 -5.16 16.97
N LEU A 266 8.46 -6.20 16.95
CA LEU A 266 8.09 -7.51 16.38
C LEU A 266 7.50 -8.44 17.46
N PRO A 267 6.60 -9.37 17.09
CA PRO A 267 6.16 -10.43 17.98
C PRO A 267 7.34 -11.30 18.44
N PRO A 268 7.25 -11.96 19.61
CA PRO A 268 6.04 -12.18 20.41
C PRO A 268 5.77 -11.13 21.50
N HIS A 269 6.46 -9.99 21.51
CA HIS A 269 6.41 -9.03 22.62
C HIS A 269 5.78 -7.66 22.31
N ARG A 270 5.24 -7.49 21.10
CA ARG A 270 4.54 -6.27 20.67
C ARG A 270 3.50 -5.85 21.70
N LYS A 271 3.52 -4.57 22.07
CA LYS A 271 2.58 -3.99 23.02
C LYS A 271 1.27 -3.56 22.34
N PRO A 272 0.13 -3.59 23.06
CA PRO A 272 -1.12 -3.03 22.56
C PRO A 272 -0.98 -1.52 22.35
N TYR A 273 -1.60 -1.00 21.28
CA TYR A 273 -1.65 0.43 21.03
C TYR A 273 -2.54 1.11 22.07
N GLN A 274 -1.99 2.03 22.87
CA GLN A 274 -2.72 2.74 23.93
C GLN A 274 -3.54 3.91 23.37
N ILE A 275 -4.39 3.62 22.38
CA ILE A 275 -5.25 4.59 21.69
C ILE A 275 -6.69 4.32 22.09
N THR A 276 -7.35 5.34 22.64
CA THR A 276 -8.75 5.31 23.09
C THR A 276 -9.58 6.48 22.55
N GLY A 277 -8.93 7.54 22.05
CA GLY A 277 -9.51 8.64 21.30
C GLY A 277 -8.69 8.96 20.06
N VAL A 278 -9.30 9.69 19.11
CA VAL A 278 -8.65 9.99 17.81
C VAL A 278 -7.39 10.83 17.96
N GLN A 279 -7.33 11.68 18.99
CA GLN A 279 -6.25 12.64 19.27
C GLN A 279 -5.09 12.08 20.10
N ASP A 280 -5.22 10.87 20.66
CA ASP A 280 -4.25 10.32 21.61
C ASP A 280 -2.87 10.13 20.97
N ARG A 281 -1.81 10.74 21.50
CA ARG A 281 -0.44 10.50 21.00
C ARG A 281 0.23 9.39 21.79
N ILE A 282 0.83 8.43 21.10
CA ILE A 282 1.46 7.25 21.71
C ILE A 282 2.93 7.08 21.32
N GLY A 283 3.42 7.93 20.41
CA GLY A 283 4.77 7.89 19.86
C GLY A 283 5.49 9.22 20.01
N SER A 284 6.27 9.57 18.99
CA SER A 284 7.15 10.74 18.96
C SER A 284 6.80 11.65 17.78
N THR A 285 7.13 12.94 17.88
CA THR A 285 6.81 13.91 16.82
C THR A 285 7.83 13.92 15.67
N SER A 286 8.82 13.04 15.71
CA SER A 286 9.89 12.90 14.72
C SER A 286 10.26 11.43 14.56
N LEU A 287 10.75 11.04 13.39
CA LEU A 287 11.24 9.69 13.13
C LEU A 287 12.72 9.58 13.55
N PRO A 288 13.07 8.83 14.60
CA PRO A 288 14.46 8.58 14.93
C PRO A 288 15.12 7.68 13.89
N ILE A 289 16.33 8.05 13.47
CA ILE A 289 17.15 7.27 12.52
C ILE A 289 18.55 7.12 13.12
N PRO A 290 19.11 5.90 13.21
CA PRO A 290 20.50 5.72 13.61
C PRO A 290 21.44 6.52 12.69
N PRO A 291 22.25 7.46 13.22
CA PRO A 291 23.04 8.37 12.39
C PRO A 291 24.00 7.68 11.42
N GLU A 292 24.46 6.48 11.74
CA GLU A 292 25.32 5.64 10.92
C GLU A 292 24.62 5.09 9.66
N LYS A 293 23.30 4.91 9.69
CA LYS A 293 22.52 4.52 8.50
C LYS A 293 22.38 5.67 7.51
N ILE A 294 22.42 6.92 7.97
CA ILE A 294 22.26 8.10 7.11
C ILE A 294 23.52 8.26 6.26
N ILE A 295 23.43 8.03 4.96
CA ILE A 295 24.58 8.10 4.04
C ILE A 295 24.62 9.42 3.26
N GLY A 296 23.51 10.15 3.17
CA GLY A 296 23.45 11.41 2.44
C GLY A 296 22.24 12.25 2.81
N ILE A 297 22.43 13.56 2.84
CA ILE A 297 21.38 14.58 2.91
C ILE A 297 21.35 15.30 1.55
N VAL A 298 20.18 15.32 0.92
CA VAL A 298 19.95 16.01 -0.36
C VAL A 298 18.97 17.14 -0.12
N GLU A 299 19.31 18.34 -0.58
CA GLU A 299 18.36 19.48 -0.55
C GLU A 299 17.36 19.36 -1.71
N ALA A 300 16.10 19.11 -1.39
CA ALA A 300 14.99 19.12 -2.35
C ALA A 300 14.23 20.46 -2.33
N ASP A 301 13.65 20.82 -3.46
CA ASP A 301 12.90 22.08 -3.66
C ASP A 301 11.68 21.89 -4.58
N TYR A 302 11.25 20.65 -4.78
CA TYR A 302 10.09 20.28 -5.59
C TYR A 302 8.90 20.05 -4.67
N ARG A 303 7.76 20.70 -4.94
CA ARG A 303 6.54 20.46 -4.16
C ARG A 303 5.86 19.16 -4.58
N ASP A 304 4.98 18.66 -3.72
CA ASP A 304 4.09 17.55 -4.09
C ASP A 304 3.20 17.95 -5.28
N MET A 305 3.13 17.10 -6.29
CA MET A 305 2.40 17.37 -7.53
C MET A 305 1.02 16.72 -7.50
N THR A 306 0.13 17.27 -6.68
CA THR A 306 -1.27 16.84 -6.62
C THR A 306 -2.14 17.51 -7.69
N GLY A 307 -3.17 16.80 -8.14
CA GLY A 307 -4.16 17.33 -9.08
C GLY A 307 -5.26 18.16 -8.41
N PRO A 308 -6.03 18.95 -9.17
CA PRO A 308 -7.19 19.65 -8.64
C PRO A 308 -8.22 18.65 -8.11
N ASN A 309 -9.03 19.10 -7.15
CA ASN A 309 -10.20 18.31 -6.75
C ASN A 309 -11.27 18.37 -7.85
N THR A 310 -12.06 17.30 -7.98
CA THR A 310 -13.21 17.31 -8.89
C THR A 310 -14.47 17.55 -8.07
N ASP A 311 -15.30 18.47 -8.53
CA ASP A 311 -16.57 18.78 -7.86
C ASP A 311 -17.48 17.54 -7.81
N ALA A 312 -18.28 17.46 -6.75
CA ALA A 312 -19.30 16.42 -6.63
C ALA A 312 -20.35 16.58 -7.75
N ASP A 313 -20.56 15.52 -8.53
CA ASP A 313 -21.66 15.44 -9.48
C ASP A 313 -23.00 15.10 -8.81
N GLU A 314 -24.11 15.25 -9.54
CA GLU A 314 -25.46 15.01 -9.02
C GLU A 314 -25.64 13.60 -8.45
N ASN A 315 -25.03 12.58 -9.08
CA ASN A 315 -25.10 11.20 -8.61
C ASN A 315 -24.35 11.02 -7.29
N SER A 316 -23.17 11.61 -7.18
CA SER A 316 -22.37 11.64 -5.95
C SER A 316 -23.12 12.31 -4.81
N VAL A 317 -23.84 13.41 -5.08
CA VAL A 317 -24.71 14.08 -4.10
C VAL A 317 -25.88 13.20 -3.68
N ARG A 318 -26.53 12.48 -4.61
CA ARG A 318 -27.61 11.53 -4.26
C ARG A 318 -27.11 10.40 -3.36
N ILE A 319 -25.96 9.80 -3.68
CA ILE A 319 -25.31 8.80 -2.85
C ILE A 319 -25.06 9.35 -1.43
N ALA A 320 -24.51 10.55 -1.34
CA ALA A 320 -24.26 11.20 -0.05
C ALA A 320 -25.55 11.41 0.75
N ASN A 321 -26.64 11.85 0.11
CA ASN A 321 -27.92 12.07 0.78
C ASN A 321 -28.52 10.78 1.34
N HIS A 322 -28.53 9.69 0.58
CA HIS A 322 -29.01 8.38 1.06
C HIS A 322 -28.22 7.92 2.29
N LEU A 323 -26.92 8.13 2.28
CA LEU A 323 -26.06 7.74 3.39
C LEU A 323 -26.26 8.62 4.64
N ILE A 324 -26.46 9.93 4.46
CA ILE A 324 -26.77 10.85 5.55
C ILE A 324 -28.13 10.52 6.18
N GLU A 325 -29.15 10.25 5.36
CA GLU A 325 -30.47 9.81 5.85
C GLU A 325 -30.35 8.52 6.65
N PHE A 326 -29.55 7.56 6.18
CA PHE A 326 -29.25 6.34 6.94
C PHE A 326 -28.61 6.65 8.29
N PHE A 327 -27.61 7.53 8.35
CA PHE A 327 -27.02 7.92 9.63
C PHE A 327 -28.03 8.59 10.57
N GLU A 328 -28.87 9.49 10.07
CA GLU A 328 -29.93 10.14 10.87
C GLU A 328 -30.93 9.09 11.39
N HIS A 329 -31.26 8.09 10.56
CA HIS A 329 -32.10 6.96 10.95
C HIS A 329 -31.45 6.11 12.06
N GLU A 330 -30.16 5.80 11.95
CA GLU A 330 -29.42 5.04 12.98
C GLU A 330 -29.33 5.80 14.31
N VAL A 331 -29.13 7.13 14.26
CA VAL A 331 -29.14 8.00 15.44
C VAL A 331 -30.52 8.04 16.10
N LYS A 332 -31.58 8.22 15.31
CA LYS A 332 -32.96 8.22 15.80
C LYS A 332 -33.33 6.93 16.53
N HIS A 333 -32.75 5.80 16.15
CA HIS A 333 -32.97 4.51 16.80
C HIS A 333 -31.93 4.17 17.89
N GLY A 334 -31.06 5.11 18.26
CA GLY A 334 -30.05 4.92 19.31
C GLY A 334 -28.96 3.91 18.96
N ARG A 335 -28.75 3.60 17.67
CA ARG A 335 -27.69 2.68 17.20
C ARG A 335 -26.37 3.40 16.91
N LEU A 336 -26.44 4.70 16.64
CA LEU A 336 -25.31 5.64 16.58
C LEU A 336 -25.56 6.83 17.52
N PRO A 337 -24.51 7.48 18.05
CA PRO A 337 -24.66 8.72 18.81
C PRO A 337 -24.89 9.92 17.87
N GLU A 338 -25.38 11.04 18.41
CA GLU A 338 -25.70 12.27 17.64
C GLU A 338 -24.49 12.89 16.93
N ASN A 339 -23.28 12.64 17.41
CA ASN A 339 -22.03 13.08 16.80
C ASN A 339 -21.36 11.99 15.94
N LEU A 340 -22.09 10.91 15.63
CA LEU A 340 -21.59 9.70 14.95
C LEU A 340 -20.37 9.08 15.68
N LEU A 341 -19.73 8.14 15.01
CA LEU A 341 -18.43 7.59 15.43
C LEU A 341 -17.36 8.10 14.47
N PRO A 342 -16.05 7.92 14.77
CA PRO A 342 -15.03 8.49 13.92
C PRO A 342 -15.11 7.95 12.50
N LEU A 343 -14.99 8.86 11.53
CA LEU A 343 -15.24 8.57 10.13
C LEU A 343 -13.95 8.19 9.41
N GLN A 344 -14.01 7.14 8.60
CA GLN A 344 -13.04 6.87 7.53
C GLN A 344 -13.72 7.06 6.18
N SER A 345 -13.04 7.76 5.27
CA SER A 345 -13.50 7.96 3.90
C SER A 345 -12.34 7.81 2.93
N GLY A 346 -12.56 7.07 1.85
CA GLY A 346 -11.61 6.93 0.75
C GLY A 346 -11.40 8.23 -0.06
N ILE A 347 -10.69 8.11 -1.19
CA ILE A 347 -10.47 9.22 -2.14
C ILE A 347 -11.47 9.12 -3.30
N GLY A 348 -12.01 10.26 -3.74
CA GLY A 348 -12.80 10.36 -4.97
C GLY A 348 -14.05 11.23 -4.84
N ASN A 349 -14.74 11.44 -5.97
CA ASN A 349 -15.89 12.35 -6.05
C ASN A 349 -17.00 12.00 -5.05
N VAL A 350 -17.33 10.71 -4.93
CA VAL A 350 -18.38 10.26 -4.00
C VAL A 350 -17.97 10.46 -2.54
N ALA A 351 -16.72 10.13 -2.19
CA ALA A 351 -16.17 10.39 -0.86
C ALA A 351 -16.23 11.89 -0.52
N ASN A 352 -15.82 12.75 -1.43
CA ASN A 352 -15.92 14.20 -1.27
C ASN A 352 -17.37 14.68 -1.12
N ALA A 353 -18.30 14.11 -1.87
CA ALA A 353 -19.72 14.43 -1.75
C ALA A 353 -20.28 14.03 -0.39
N ILE A 354 -19.87 12.88 0.16
CA ILE A 354 -20.28 12.42 1.50
C ILE A 354 -19.77 13.40 2.56
N ILE A 355 -18.47 13.72 2.55
CA ILE A 355 -17.89 14.67 3.53
C ILE A 355 -18.52 16.06 3.38
N GLY A 356 -18.68 16.58 2.17
CA GLY A 356 -19.36 17.86 1.92
C GLY A 356 -20.86 17.84 2.26
N GLY A 357 -21.52 16.69 2.20
CA GLY A 357 -22.90 16.53 2.64
C GLY A 357 -23.04 16.58 4.17
N LEU A 358 -22.07 16.02 4.91
CA LEU A 358 -22.02 16.11 6.37
C LEU A 358 -21.92 17.57 6.84
N ASP A 359 -21.22 18.42 6.09
CA ASP A 359 -21.17 19.86 6.35
C ASP A 359 -22.55 20.54 6.32
N LYS A 360 -23.48 19.98 5.55
CA LYS A 360 -24.86 20.48 5.41
C LYS A 360 -25.87 19.76 6.30
N SER A 361 -25.46 18.66 6.94
CA SER A 361 -26.31 17.83 7.81
C SER A 361 -26.52 18.43 9.21
N ASN A 362 -27.24 17.74 10.09
CA ASN A 362 -27.38 18.15 11.49
C ASN A 362 -26.21 17.69 12.39
N PHE A 363 -25.31 16.84 11.89
CA PHE A 363 -24.21 16.31 12.68
C PHE A 363 -23.15 17.37 13.00
N LYS A 364 -22.62 17.32 14.22
CA LYS A 364 -21.61 18.22 14.79
C LYS A 364 -20.64 17.42 15.66
N HIS A 365 -19.52 18.03 16.04
CA HIS A 365 -18.50 17.37 16.87
C HIS A 365 -18.03 16.05 16.26
N LEU A 366 -17.92 16.05 14.93
CA LEU A 366 -17.43 14.92 14.16
C LEU A 366 -15.94 14.73 14.49
N THR A 367 -15.51 13.47 14.41
CA THR A 367 -14.11 13.09 14.49
C THR A 367 -13.76 12.19 13.33
N VAL A 368 -12.49 12.18 12.95
CA VAL A 368 -12.02 11.45 11.77
C VAL A 368 -10.83 10.57 12.15
N TRP A 369 -10.87 9.33 11.69
CA TRP A 369 -9.77 8.38 11.72
C TRP A 369 -9.74 7.68 10.38
N THR A 370 -8.85 8.14 9.48
CA THR A 370 -8.86 7.76 8.07
C THR A 370 -7.44 7.44 7.59
N GLU A 371 -7.29 7.08 6.32
CA GLU A 371 -5.96 6.98 5.68
C GLU A 371 -5.49 8.36 5.20
N VAL A 372 -6.40 9.13 4.60
CA VAL A 372 -6.09 10.35 3.86
C VAL A 372 -7.07 11.46 4.21
N ILE A 373 -6.53 12.64 4.54
CA ILE A 373 -7.29 13.89 4.65
C ILE A 373 -7.22 14.62 3.31
N GLN A 374 -8.38 15.01 2.79
CA GLN A 374 -8.58 15.72 1.51
C GLN A 374 -9.25 17.08 1.73
N ASP A 375 -9.37 17.89 0.67
CA ASP A 375 -9.81 19.29 0.73
C ASP A 375 -11.12 19.50 1.51
N THR A 376 -12.09 18.61 1.35
CA THR A 376 -13.42 18.70 1.98
C THR A 376 -13.36 18.64 3.51
N PHE A 377 -12.29 18.08 4.11
CA PHE A 377 -12.09 18.14 5.55
C PHE A 377 -11.69 19.54 6.03
N LEU A 378 -11.01 20.34 5.20
CA LEU A 378 -10.73 21.76 5.52
C LEU A 378 -12.04 22.55 5.61
N ASP A 379 -13.02 22.22 4.78
CA ASP A 379 -14.36 22.83 4.85
C ASP A 379 -15.09 22.44 6.13
N LEU A 380 -14.97 21.18 6.55
CA LEU A 380 -15.53 20.67 7.80
C LEU A 380 -14.90 21.29 9.06
N PHE A 381 -13.58 21.54 9.03
CA PHE A 381 -12.91 22.35 10.05
C PHE A 381 -13.39 23.81 9.99
N ASP A 382 -13.55 24.33 8.76
CA ASP A 382 -14.21 25.57 8.34
C ASP A 382 -15.48 25.89 9.14
N SER A 383 -16.43 24.99 9.04
CA SER A 383 -17.76 25.14 9.64
C SER A 383 -17.79 24.88 11.14
N GLY A 384 -16.69 24.43 11.74
CA GLY A 384 -16.63 24.04 13.14
C GLY A 384 -17.35 22.72 13.44
N LYS A 385 -17.64 21.90 12.42
CA LYS A 385 -18.28 20.59 12.59
C LYS A 385 -17.31 19.46 12.88
N LEU A 386 -16.06 19.59 12.45
CA LEU A 386 -14.99 18.63 12.70
C LEU A 386 -14.08 19.11 13.83
N ASP A 387 -13.99 18.29 14.88
CA ASP A 387 -13.18 18.61 16.06
C ASP A 387 -11.72 18.17 15.86
N PHE A 388 -11.50 16.99 15.26
CA PHE A 388 -10.16 16.43 15.10
C PHE A 388 -10.10 15.38 13.97
N ALA A 389 -8.95 15.30 13.28
CA ALA A 389 -8.70 14.29 12.26
C ALA A 389 -7.32 13.61 12.42
N THR A 390 -7.34 12.27 12.48
CA THR A 390 -6.14 11.43 12.40
C THR A 390 -6.06 10.71 11.07
N ALA A 391 -4.88 10.71 10.47
CA ALA A 391 -4.61 10.03 9.20
C ALA A 391 -3.17 9.52 9.11
N THR A 392 -2.78 8.92 7.98
CA THR A 392 -1.36 8.72 7.64
C THR A 392 -0.85 9.73 6.61
N SER A 393 -1.76 10.40 5.90
CA SER A 393 -1.43 11.37 4.85
C SER A 393 -2.41 12.55 4.78
N VAL A 394 -1.89 13.74 4.47
CA VAL A 394 -2.68 14.90 4.00
C VAL A 394 -2.44 15.11 2.51
N ARG A 395 -3.48 14.89 1.69
CA ARG A 395 -3.42 15.04 0.25
C ARG A 395 -4.44 16.07 -0.21
N PHE A 396 -3.98 17.30 -0.34
CA PHE A 396 -4.81 18.39 -0.84
C PHE A 396 -4.57 18.69 -2.32
N SER A 397 -5.53 19.35 -2.97
CA SER A 397 -5.28 20.06 -4.23
C SER A 397 -4.23 21.18 -4.03
N PRO A 398 -3.68 21.77 -5.11
CA PRO A 398 -2.79 22.92 -5.00
C PRO A 398 -3.38 24.08 -4.18
N ASP A 399 -4.66 24.38 -4.36
CA ASP A 399 -5.36 25.43 -3.61
C ASP A 399 -5.63 25.00 -2.16
N GLY A 400 -5.96 23.73 -1.93
CA GLY A 400 -6.13 23.18 -0.60
C GLY A 400 -4.83 23.23 0.22
N PHE A 401 -3.69 22.90 -0.38
CA PHE A 401 -2.37 23.07 0.26
C PHE A 401 -2.07 24.53 0.55
N LYS A 402 -2.34 25.43 -0.39
CA LYS A 402 -2.17 26.87 -0.17
C LYS A 402 -2.99 27.34 1.04
N ARG A 403 -4.29 26.98 1.10
CA ARG A 403 -5.17 27.28 2.24
C ARG A 403 -4.65 26.69 3.55
N PHE A 404 -4.21 25.44 3.53
CA PHE A 404 -3.67 24.76 4.70
C PHE A 404 -2.43 25.46 5.25
N TYR A 405 -1.48 25.84 4.38
CA TYR A 405 -0.26 26.52 4.78
C TYR A 405 -0.49 27.97 5.23
N ASP A 406 -1.35 28.71 4.52
CA ASP A 406 -1.69 30.10 4.88
C ASP A 406 -2.43 30.20 6.22
N ASN A 407 -3.06 29.10 6.69
CA ASN A 407 -3.83 29.04 7.92
C ASN A 407 -3.29 27.95 8.87
N TRP A 408 -1.98 27.74 8.90
CA TRP A 408 -1.33 26.65 9.65
C TRP A 408 -1.80 26.54 11.11
N ASP A 409 -1.78 27.64 11.86
CA ASP A 409 -2.14 27.68 13.29
C ASP A 409 -3.59 27.23 13.55
N LYS A 410 -4.48 27.38 12.57
CA LYS A 410 -5.88 26.97 12.65
C LYS A 410 -6.04 25.44 12.58
N TYR A 411 -5.21 24.78 11.77
CA TYR A 411 -5.37 23.36 11.44
C TYR A 411 -4.39 22.45 12.18
N HIS A 412 -3.16 22.93 12.44
CA HIS A 412 -2.05 22.12 12.95
C HIS A 412 -2.40 21.36 14.24
N SER A 413 -3.06 22.03 15.19
CA SER A 413 -3.45 21.42 16.47
C SER A 413 -4.61 20.42 16.38
N LYS A 414 -5.26 20.31 15.20
CA LYS A 414 -6.45 19.47 14.97
C LYS A 414 -6.19 18.28 14.03
N ILE A 415 -4.97 18.17 13.51
CA ILE A 415 -4.56 17.12 12.58
C ILE A 415 -3.41 16.32 13.19
N LEU A 416 -3.46 15.00 13.02
CA LEU A 416 -2.43 14.08 13.47
C LEU A 416 -2.10 13.04 12.41
N LEU A 417 -0.82 12.90 12.08
CA LEU A 417 -0.33 11.94 11.10
C LEU A 417 0.43 10.79 11.75
N ARG A 418 0.05 9.54 11.45
CA ARG A 418 0.61 8.32 12.06
C ARG A 418 1.15 7.37 11.01
N ASN A 419 1.98 6.43 11.44
CA ASN A 419 2.35 5.25 10.64
C ASN A 419 1.09 4.61 10.04
N GLN A 420 1.18 4.12 8.80
CA GLN A 420 0.05 3.44 8.18
C GLN A 420 -0.32 2.14 8.92
N GLU A 421 0.65 1.49 9.58
CA GLU A 421 0.37 0.34 10.47
C GLU A 421 -0.65 0.72 11.55
N VAL A 422 -0.50 1.92 12.13
CA VAL A 422 -1.33 2.41 13.23
C VAL A 422 -2.66 2.96 12.72
N SER A 423 -2.64 3.83 11.70
CA SER A 423 -3.88 4.40 11.14
C SER A 423 -4.81 3.33 10.60
N ASN A 424 -4.26 2.22 10.10
CA ASN A 424 -5.03 1.12 9.54
C ASN A 424 -5.12 -0.09 10.48
N SER A 425 -4.71 0.04 11.75
CA SER A 425 -4.68 -1.10 12.67
C SER A 425 -6.09 -1.63 12.95
N PRO A 426 -6.37 -2.92 12.68
CA PRO A 426 -7.64 -3.54 13.04
C PRO A 426 -8.00 -3.42 14.53
N GLU A 427 -6.99 -3.44 15.41
CA GLU A 427 -7.16 -3.24 16.86
C GLU A 427 -7.79 -1.87 17.16
N VAL A 428 -7.27 -0.82 16.53
CA VAL A 428 -7.69 0.56 16.78
C VAL A 428 -9.01 0.85 16.07
N ILE A 429 -9.16 0.42 14.82
CA ILE A 429 -10.38 0.62 14.03
C ILE A 429 -11.58 0.01 14.77
N ARG A 430 -11.43 -1.23 15.26
CA ARG A 430 -12.51 -1.90 16.01
C ARG A 430 -12.77 -1.28 17.37
N ARG A 431 -11.72 -0.84 18.08
CA ARG A 431 -11.85 -0.21 19.40
C ARG A 431 -12.59 1.12 19.33
N LEU A 432 -12.26 1.96 18.35
CA LEU A 432 -12.88 3.27 18.15
C LEU A 432 -14.28 3.17 17.53
N GLY A 433 -14.64 2.01 16.96
CA GLY A 433 -15.93 1.81 16.31
C GLY A 433 -16.07 2.63 15.04
N ILE A 434 -15.03 2.65 14.20
CA ILE A 434 -14.98 3.47 12.99
C ILE A 434 -16.15 3.20 12.05
N ILE A 435 -16.65 4.23 11.37
CA ILE A 435 -17.55 4.09 10.23
C ILE A 435 -16.68 4.12 8.97
N GLY A 436 -16.52 2.96 8.32
CA GLY A 436 -15.68 2.80 7.13
C GLY A 436 -16.48 2.94 5.84
N MET A 437 -16.04 3.82 4.95
CA MET A 437 -16.73 4.14 3.69
C MET A 437 -15.76 4.08 2.51
N ASN A 438 -16.00 3.14 1.58
CA ASN A 438 -15.08 2.86 0.48
C ASN A 438 -15.80 2.70 -0.87
N THR A 439 -15.03 2.80 -1.96
CA THR A 439 -15.55 2.69 -3.33
C THR A 439 -15.06 1.41 -3.99
N PRO A 440 -15.96 0.49 -4.36
CA PRO A 440 -15.61 -0.69 -5.14
C PRO A 440 -15.61 -0.41 -6.65
N VAL A 441 -14.97 -1.27 -7.42
CA VAL A 441 -15.16 -1.43 -8.87
C VAL A 441 -16.58 -1.90 -9.16
N GLU A 442 -16.98 -2.98 -8.49
CA GLU A 442 -18.27 -3.64 -8.60
C GLU A 442 -18.62 -4.37 -7.29
N VAL A 443 -19.91 -4.54 -7.04
CA VAL A 443 -20.47 -5.30 -5.93
C VAL A 443 -21.47 -6.29 -6.49
N ASP A 444 -21.49 -7.50 -5.97
CA ASP A 444 -22.48 -8.47 -6.41
C ASP A 444 -23.74 -8.52 -5.54
N ILE A 445 -24.74 -9.24 -6.02
CA ILE A 445 -26.06 -9.35 -5.38
C ILE A 445 -26.03 -10.11 -4.03
N TYR A 446 -24.90 -10.70 -3.67
CA TYR A 446 -24.66 -11.39 -2.40
C TYR A 446 -23.85 -10.57 -1.42
N ALA A 447 -23.45 -9.35 -1.82
CA ALA A 447 -22.60 -8.42 -1.10
C ALA A 447 -21.11 -8.82 -1.05
N HIS A 448 -20.57 -9.49 -2.06
CA HIS A 448 -19.11 -9.46 -2.27
C HIS A 448 -18.72 -8.18 -3.00
N ALA A 449 -17.51 -7.67 -2.77
CA ALA A 449 -16.98 -6.51 -3.48
C ALA A 449 -15.62 -6.77 -4.14
N ASN A 450 -15.47 -6.16 -5.30
CA ASN A 450 -14.23 -6.07 -6.06
C ASN A 450 -13.77 -4.61 -5.98
N SER A 451 -12.56 -4.37 -5.49
CA SER A 451 -11.93 -3.05 -5.38
C SER A 451 -10.71 -2.90 -6.29
N THR A 452 -10.20 -3.99 -6.87
CA THR A 452 -8.87 -4.01 -7.50
C THR A 452 -8.87 -4.33 -8.99
N CYS A 453 -9.65 -5.32 -9.45
CA CYS A 453 -9.43 -5.96 -10.73
C CYS A 453 -10.62 -5.80 -11.68
N VAL A 454 -10.50 -4.97 -12.70
CA VAL A 454 -11.53 -4.87 -13.74
C VAL A 454 -11.56 -6.16 -14.56
N ASN A 455 -12.74 -6.75 -14.73
CA ASN A 455 -12.95 -8.03 -15.42
C ASN A 455 -12.05 -9.15 -14.85
N GLY A 456 -11.86 -9.16 -13.54
CA GLY A 456 -11.15 -10.22 -12.82
C GLY A 456 -9.63 -10.28 -12.99
N SER A 457 -9.04 -9.43 -13.84
CA SER A 457 -7.63 -9.60 -14.23
C SER A 457 -6.86 -8.29 -14.42
N ARG A 458 -7.53 -7.18 -14.74
CA ARG A 458 -6.86 -5.90 -14.98
C ARG A 458 -6.78 -5.10 -13.69
N MET A 459 -5.61 -5.11 -13.06
CA MET A 459 -5.30 -4.35 -11.85
C MET A 459 -5.46 -2.85 -12.07
N LEU A 460 -6.23 -2.20 -11.19
CA LEU A 460 -6.39 -0.75 -11.15
C LEU A 460 -5.22 -0.10 -10.39
N ASN A 461 -5.28 -0.17 -9.06
CA ASN A 461 -4.36 0.54 -8.16
C ASN A 461 -3.76 -0.40 -7.09
N GLY A 462 -4.60 -1.23 -6.47
CA GLY A 462 -4.30 -2.14 -5.37
C GLY A 462 -5.39 -2.05 -4.29
N LEU A 463 -5.46 -3.03 -3.40
CA LEU A 463 -6.48 -3.15 -2.35
C LEU A 463 -6.56 -1.92 -1.42
N GLY A 464 -5.40 -1.34 -1.11
CA GLY A 464 -5.29 -0.23 -0.16
C GLY A 464 -5.69 -0.64 1.26
N GLY A 465 -6.18 0.32 2.05
CA GLY A 465 -6.69 0.08 3.40
C GLY A 465 -8.17 -0.30 3.45
N SER A 466 -8.85 -0.41 2.30
CA SER A 466 -10.30 -0.67 2.25
C SER A 466 -10.69 -1.91 3.07
N ALA A 467 -9.96 -3.01 2.93
CA ALA A 467 -10.20 -4.23 3.70
C ALA A 467 -9.82 -4.11 5.19
N ASP A 468 -8.79 -3.32 5.54
CA ASP A 468 -8.43 -3.05 6.94
C ASP A 468 -9.62 -2.41 7.68
N PHE A 469 -10.22 -1.39 7.05
CA PHE A 469 -11.37 -0.68 7.57
C PHE A 469 -12.64 -1.52 7.53
N LEU A 470 -13.03 -2.07 6.38
CA LEU A 470 -14.31 -2.77 6.23
C LEU A 470 -14.41 -4.03 7.10
N ARG A 471 -13.31 -4.76 7.33
CA ARG A 471 -13.34 -5.91 8.25
C ARG A 471 -13.51 -5.48 9.73
N SER A 472 -13.03 -4.30 10.09
CA SER A 472 -12.81 -3.92 11.49
C SER A 472 -13.75 -2.82 11.98
N SER A 473 -14.49 -2.18 11.08
CA SER A 473 -15.37 -1.05 11.37
C SER A 473 -16.62 -1.47 12.14
N LYS A 474 -17.25 -0.49 12.79
CA LYS A 474 -18.59 -0.60 13.35
C LYS A 474 -19.63 -0.75 12.24
N TYR A 475 -19.52 0.09 11.20
CA TYR A 475 -20.28 0.00 9.95
C TYR A 475 -19.33 -0.02 8.77
N SER A 476 -19.56 -0.98 7.88
CA SER A 476 -18.76 -1.20 6.68
C SER A 476 -19.58 -0.92 5.43
N ILE A 477 -19.31 0.23 4.82
CA ILE A 477 -20.13 0.80 3.76
C ILE A 477 -19.35 0.83 2.45
N MET A 478 -19.96 0.30 1.39
CA MET A 478 -19.49 0.46 0.03
C MET A 478 -20.41 1.41 -0.74
N HIS A 479 -19.83 2.41 -1.40
CA HIS A 479 -20.58 3.36 -2.21
C HIS A 479 -20.04 3.42 -3.64
N THR A 480 -20.92 3.38 -4.63
CA THR A 480 -20.56 3.42 -6.06
C THR A 480 -21.69 4.01 -6.88
N PRO A 481 -21.42 4.68 -8.00
CA PRO A 481 -22.48 4.85 -9.00
C PRO A 481 -23.02 3.48 -9.42
N SER A 482 -24.29 3.38 -9.79
CA SER A 482 -24.91 2.12 -10.21
C SER A 482 -24.44 1.64 -11.59
N THR A 483 -23.98 2.58 -12.43
CA THR A 483 -23.28 2.30 -13.68
C THR A 483 -22.05 3.20 -13.86
N ARG A 484 -21.09 2.76 -14.66
CA ARG A 484 -19.92 3.54 -15.10
C ARG A 484 -19.98 3.76 -16.62
N PRO A 485 -20.57 4.87 -17.08
CA PRO A 485 -20.55 5.26 -18.49
C PRO A 485 -19.13 5.47 -19.02
N SER A 486 -18.97 5.29 -20.33
CA SER A 486 -17.75 5.62 -21.05
C SER A 486 -18.06 6.55 -22.22
N LYS A 487 -17.03 7.12 -22.85
CA LYS A 487 -17.20 7.97 -24.04
C LYS A 487 -17.90 7.25 -25.20
N THR A 488 -17.80 5.92 -25.24
CA THR A 488 -18.35 5.07 -26.31
C THR A 488 -19.60 4.31 -25.88
N ASP A 489 -19.98 4.37 -24.61
CA ASP A 489 -21.16 3.71 -24.06
C ASP A 489 -21.79 4.60 -22.96
N PRO A 490 -22.83 5.39 -23.29
CA PRO A 490 -23.48 6.28 -22.34
C PRO A 490 -24.31 5.55 -21.27
N HIS A 491 -24.66 4.27 -21.48
CA HIS A 491 -25.32 3.46 -20.47
C HIS A 491 -24.32 2.91 -19.46
N GLY A 492 -23.14 2.54 -19.95
CA GLY A 492 -22.02 2.11 -19.14
C GLY A 492 -22.14 0.69 -18.60
N VAL A 493 -21.12 0.30 -17.84
CA VAL A 493 -21.08 -1.02 -17.19
C VAL A 493 -21.76 -0.93 -15.83
N SER A 494 -22.64 -1.88 -15.51
CA SER A 494 -23.26 -1.97 -14.18
C SER A 494 -22.19 -2.20 -13.11
N CYS A 495 -22.27 -1.45 -12.01
CA CYS A 495 -21.46 -1.70 -10.81
C CYS A 495 -22.14 -2.69 -9.85
N ILE A 496 -23.40 -3.06 -10.11
CA ILE A 496 -24.10 -4.13 -9.39
C ILE A 496 -24.21 -5.34 -10.33
N VAL A 497 -23.49 -6.41 -10.03
CA VAL A 497 -23.31 -7.58 -10.92
C VAL A 497 -23.86 -8.87 -10.30
N PRO A 498 -24.19 -9.91 -11.07
CA PRO A 498 -24.66 -11.19 -10.49
C PRO A 498 -23.63 -11.86 -9.58
N MET A 499 -22.35 -11.76 -9.91
CA MET A 499 -21.22 -12.23 -9.12
C MET A 499 -19.99 -11.39 -9.48
N CYS A 500 -19.18 -11.02 -8.49
CA CYS A 500 -17.97 -10.24 -8.75
C CYS A 500 -16.96 -11.05 -9.56
N THR A 501 -16.28 -10.39 -10.50
CA THR A 501 -15.22 -11.00 -11.32
C THR A 501 -13.92 -11.24 -10.54
N HIS A 502 -13.75 -10.52 -9.42
CA HIS A 502 -12.71 -10.71 -8.42
C HIS A 502 -13.29 -10.35 -7.05
N VAL A 503 -12.85 -11.00 -5.97
CA VAL A 503 -13.39 -10.74 -4.62
C VAL A 503 -12.26 -10.27 -3.72
N ASP A 504 -12.30 -8.99 -3.37
CA ASP A 504 -11.42 -8.36 -2.38
C ASP A 504 -12.04 -8.41 -0.99
N GLN A 505 -13.36 -8.17 -0.90
CA GLN A 505 -14.13 -8.23 0.34
C GLN A 505 -15.29 -9.20 0.18
N THR A 506 -15.48 -10.04 1.19
CA THR A 506 -16.58 -11.02 1.19
C THR A 506 -17.86 -10.40 1.74
N GLU A 507 -18.97 -11.12 1.67
CA GLU A 507 -20.25 -10.68 2.25
C GLU A 507 -20.21 -10.47 3.76
N HIS A 508 -19.17 -10.98 4.42
CA HIS A 508 -18.96 -10.86 5.86
C HIS A 508 -18.36 -9.51 6.25
N ASP A 509 -17.91 -8.74 5.27
CA ASP A 509 -17.16 -7.50 5.45
C ASP A 509 -17.99 -6.27 5.09
N LEU A 510 -19.24 -6.47 4.62
CA LEU A 510 -20.12 -5.41 4.16
C LEU A 510 -21.43 -5.40 4.96
N ASP A 511 -21.78 -4.22 5.46
CA ASP A 511 -23.06 -3.96 6.13
C ASP A 511 -24.04 -3.22 5.21
N VAL A 512 -23.54 -2.26 4.42
CA VAL A 512 -24.37 -1.32 3.65
C VAL A 512 -23.76 -1.06 2.29
N ILE A 513 -24.61 -1.01 1.26
CA ILE A 513 -24.23 -0.68 -0.11
C ILE A 513 -25.08 0.49 -0.59
N VAL A 514 -24.47 1.50 -1.18
CA VAL A 514 -25.15 2.74 -1.59
C VAL A 514 -24.84 3.07 -3.04
N THR A 515 -25.88 3.42 -3.80
CA THR A 515 -25.76 4.01 -5.14
C THR A 515 -26.66 5.24 -5.26
N GLU A 516 -26.63 5.93 -6.39
CA GLU A 516 -27.49 7.09 -6.62
C GLU A 516 -28.98 6.73 -6.64
N ASN A 517 -29.31 5.44 -6.80
CA ASN A 517 -30.69 4.93 -6.82
C ASN A 517 -31.25 4.69 -5.42
N GLY A 518 -30.41 4.36 -4.44
CA GLY A 518 -30.85 4.01 -3.09
C GLY A 518 -29.75 3.37 -2.24
N LEU A 519 -30.16 2.72 -1.16
CA LEU A 519 -29.28 2.11 -0.17
C LEU A 519 -29.80 0.72 0.20
N ALA A 520 -28.92 -0.29 0.22
CA ALA A 520 -29.22 -1.64 0.68
C ALA A 520 -28.51 -1.89 2.02
N ASP A 521 -29.29 -2.12 3.07
CA ASP A 521 -28.80 -2.55 4.38
C ASP A 521 -28.84 -4.08 4.47
N VAL A 522 -27.68 -4.72 4.41
CA VAL A 522 -27.57 -6.20 4.36
C VAL A 522 -27.34 -6.85 5.73
N ARG A 523 -27.37 -6.05 6.81
CA ARG A 523 -27.13 -6.52 8.18
C ARG A 523 -28.17 -7.55 8.60
N GLY A 524 -27.70 -8.71 9.07
CA GLY A 524 -28.58 -9.79 9.55
C GLY A 524 -29.30 -10.58 8.44
N LEU A 525 -29.02 -10.31 7.16
CA LEU A 525 -29.67 -11.01 6.04
C LEU A 525 -28.89 -12.25 5.61
N ALA A 526 -29.63 -13.32 5.32
CA ALA A 526 -29.11 -14.51 4.65
C ALA A 526 -28.91 -14.23 3.14
N PRO A 527 -28.00 -14.95 2.45
CA PRO A 527 -27.73 -14.74 1.03
C PRO A 527 -28.97 -14.71 0.11
N PRO A 528 -30.03 -15.53 0.29
CA PRO A 528 -31.23 -15.45 -0.56
C PRO A 528 -32.10 -14.20 -0.34
N ALA A 529 -31.92 -13.50 0.78
CA ALA A 529 -32.66 -12.29 1.13
C ALA A 529 -31.97 -11.02 0.61
N ARG A 530 -30.64 -10.97 0.62
CA ARG A 530 -29.85 -9.80 0.16
C ARG A 530 -30.26 -9.31 -1.24
N PRO A 531 -30.46 -10.17 -2.27
CA PRO A 531 -30.83 -9.70 -3.59
C PRO A 531 -32.13 -8.88 -3.66
N ARG A 532 -33.03 -9.02 -2.66
CA ARG A 532 -34.28 -8.25 -2.57
C ARG A 532 -33.97 -6.81 -2.19
N ASP A 533 -33.13 -6.59 -1.19
CA ASP A 533 -32.73 -5.25 -0.75
C ASP A 533 -31.78 -4.60 -1.76
N HIS A 534 -30.96 -5.40 -2.45
CA HIS A 534 -30.17 -4.91 -3.58
C HIS A 534 -31.01 -4.40 -4.78
N GLN A 535 -32.35 -4.60 -4.80
CA GLN A 535 -33.18 -3.98 -5.84
C GLN A 535 -33.15 -2.45 -5.75
N GLU A 536 -32.97 -1.90 -4.55
CA GLU A 536 -32.97 -0.45 -4.31
C GLU A 536 -31.71 0.25 -4.85
N VAL A 537 -30.62 -0.50 -5.07
CA VAL A 537 -29.34 0.05 -5.53
C VAL A 537 -29.05 -0.17 -7.03
N ARG A 538 -29.86 -0.97 -7.73
CA ARG A 538 -29.62 -1.33 -9.14
C ARG A 538 -30.06 -0.24 -10.12
N PRO A 539 -29.39 -0.12 -11.29
CA PRO A 539 -29.84 0.78 -12.33
C PRO A 539 -31.21 0.33 -12.90
N PRO A 540 -32.13 1.27 -13.20
CA PRO A 540 -33.46 0.95 -13.74
C PRO A 540 -33.45 0.21 -15.08
N SER A 541 -32.37 0.38 -15.86
CA SER A 541 -32.17 -0.23 -17.19
C SER A 541 -31.73 -1.69 -17.14
N VAL A 542 -31.29 -2.19 -15.98
CA VAL A 542 -31.06 -3.61 -15.76
C VAL A 542 -32.37 -4.18 -15.22
N PRO A 543 -33.03 -5.14 -15.92
CA PRO A 543 -34.34 -5.63 -15.50
C PRO A 543 -34.35 -6.01 -14.00
N ALA A 544 -35.39 -5.58 -13.28
CA ALA A 544 -35.61 -5.93 -11.86
C ALA A 544 -35.70 -7.46 -11.64
N HIS A 545 -35.89 -8.19 -12.73
CA HIS A 545 -35.81 -9.63 -12.76
C HIS A 545 -34.40 -10.07 -13.14
N PRO A 546 -33.87 -11.09 -12.46
CA PRO A 546 -32.77 -11.83 -13.04
C PRO A 546 -33.15 -12.14 -14.49
N HIS A 547 -32.23 -11.92 -15.45
CA HIS A 547 -32.37 -12.35 -16.84
C HIS A 547 -33.17 -13.68 -16.90
N PRO A 548 -34.02 -13.98 -17.91
CA PRO A 548 -34.75 -15.25 -17.96
C PRO A 548 -33.89 -16.49 -17.61
N LEU A 549 -32.59 -16.43 -17.93
CA LEU A 549 -31.53 -17.37 -17.58
C LEU A 549 -31.22 -17.56 -16.08
N LEU A 550 -31.45 -16.56 -15.24
CA LEU A 550 -31.28 -16.61 -13.79
C LEU A 550 -32.58 -16.99 -13.06
N ARG A 551 -33.76 -16.73 -13.67
CA ARG A 551 -35.02 -17.37 -13.24
C ARG A 551 -34.96 -18.86 -13.55
N GLU A 552 -34.47 -19.23 -14.74
CA GLU A 552 -34.11 -20.60 -15.09
C GLU A 552 -33.00 -21.15 -14.20
N GLY A 553 -31.98 -20.39 -13.82
CA GLY A 553 -30.94 -20.84 -12.88
C GLY A 553 -31.53 -21.20 -11.51
N ARG A 554 -32.50 -20.43 -11.01
CA ARG A 554 -33.20 -20.66 -9.74
C ARG A 554 -34.23 -21.80 -9.81
N GLU A 555 -34.85 -22.00 -10.96
CA GLU A 555 -35.83 -23.08 -11.23
C GLU A 555 -35.16 -24.39 -11.72
N ARG A 556 -33.93 -24.32 -12.24
CA ARG A 556 -33.13 -25.48 -12.68
C ARG A 556 -32.14 -26.00 -11.65
N VAL A 557 -32.01 -25.41 -10.45
CA VAL A 557 -31.43 -26.16 -9.32
C VAL A 557 -32.50 -27.17 -8.91
N PRO A 558 -32.43 -28.44 -9.34
CA PRO A 558 -33.36 -29.42 -8.83
C PRO A 558 -33.07 -29.55 -7.34
N ALA A 559 -34.02 -30.04 -6.55
CA ALA A 559 -33.80 -30.49 -5.18
C ALA A 559 -32.81 -31.69 -5.09
N GLN A 560 -31.86 -31.81 -6.02
CA GLN A 560 -30.80 -32.80 -6.06
C GLN A 560 -29.47 -32.12 -5.70
N GLY A 561 -29.13 -32.19 -4.41
CA GLY A 561 -27.75 -32.36 -3.96
C GLY A 561 -26.94 -31.13 -3.59
N HIS A 562 -27.32 -29.91 -3.96
CA HIS A 562 -26.59 -28.70 -3.54
C HIS A 562 -27.51 -27.78 -2.75
N GLY A 563 -27.16 -27.55 -1.47
CA GLY A 563 -27.98 -26.81 -0.52
C GLY A 563 -28.24 -25.35 -0.95
N PRO A 564 -29.16 -24.64 -0.26
CA PRO A 564 -29.60 -23.27 -0.59
C PRO A 564 -28.52 -22.17 -0.48
N ARG A 565 -27.25 -22.56 -0.31
CA ARG A 565 -26.05 -21.71 -0.35
C ARG A 565 -25.29 -21.77 -1.68
N ALA A 566 -25.76 -22.53 -2.67
CA ALA A 566 -25.03 -22.70 -3.92
C ALA A 566 -25.00 -21.41 -4.77
N PRO A 567 -23.82 -20.98 -5.27
CA PRO A 567 -23.71 -19.87 -6.23
C PRO A 567 -24.46 -20.21 -7.53
N PRO A 568 -24.78 -19.21 -8.39
CA PRO A 568 -25.39 -19.47 -9.69
C PRO A 568 -24.53 -20.42 -10.53
N PRO A 569 -25.11 -21.10 -11.54
CA PRO A 569 -24.40 -22.10 -12.34
C PRO A 569 -23.14 -21.51 -12.99
N LEU A 570 -22.01 -22.23 -12.85
CA LEU A 570 -20.70 -21.89 -13.47
C LEU A 570 -20.75 -21.65 -15.00
N GLN A 571 -21.82 -22.07 -15.68
CA GLN A 571 -22.04 -21.83 -17.11
C GLN A 571 -22.48 -20.40 -17.45
N GLN A 572 -22.77 -19.55 -16.45
CA GLN A 572 -23.22 -18.16 -16.62
C GLN A 572 -22.25 -17.11 -16.05
N LEU A 573 -21.07 -17.53 -15.56
CA LEU A 573 -20.02 -16.66 -15.04
C LEU A 573 -19.03 -16.24 -16.14
#